data_AF-N4W9I8-F1
#
_entry.id   AF-N4W9I8-F1
#
_cell.length_a   1.000
_cell.length_b   1.000
_cell.length_c   1.000
_cell.angle_alpha   90.00
_cell.angle_beta   90.00
_cell.angle_gamma   90.00
#
_symmetry.space_group_name_H-M   'P 1'
#
loop_
_entity.id
_entity.type
_entity.pdbx_description
1 polymer ?
#
loop_
_entity_poly.entity_id
_entity_poly.type
_entity_poly.pdbx_seq_one_letter_code
_entity_poly.pdbx_strand_id
1 'polypeptide(L)'
;MKPVLLNYAEVRVKEIANQAMAIAVSKKISDDLETDDLIDVEVNENGEIENYVFNAVVENRVQRNVQYRVENFLKLLEQGDRPEAGVPLEVEMDLEPSEEALLDDIREKGLLIEVPLGQALGVPVLANLGPKVPVNMEIIGAVGTEVNSKLLQTGINGAMIEVNVHIEVEMRVVVPFASKPTTVAQDIPVTKVFHPGEVPQYFNQGNDEGSDLSIPIEPPTE
;
A
#
# COMPACT_ATOMS: atom_id res chain seq x y z
N MET A 1 3.31 -1.61 -35.82
CA MET A 1 4.34 -0.86 -35.07
C MET A 1 3.73 -0.09 -33.90
N LYS A 2 2.84 0.90 -34.10
CA LYS A 2 2.21 1.65 -32.99
C LYS A 2 1.64 0.80 -31.84
N PRO A 3 0.89 -0.31 -32.07
CA PRO A 3 0.27 -1.02 -30.94
C PRO A 3 1.24 -1.84 -30.09
N VAL A 4 2.30 -2.42 -30.66
CA VAL A 4 3.23 -3.30 -29.92
C VAL A 4 4.09 -2.48 -28.96
N LEU A 5 4.71 -1.42 -29.44
CA LEU A 5 5.48 -0.50 -28.60
C LEU A 5 4.60 0.13 -27.52
N LEU A 6 3.40 0.59 -27.88
CA LEU A 6 2.48 1.24 -26.94
C LEU A 6 2.00 0.28 -25.84
N ASN A 7 1.67 -0.97 -26.19
CA ASN A 7 1.30 -1.98 -25.20
C ASN A 7 2.47 -2.33 -24.27
N TYR A 8 3.67 -2.49 -24.83
CA TYR A 8 4.85 -2.76 -24.01
C TYR A 8 5.16 -1.59 -23.05
N ALA A 9 5.13 -0.36 -23.58
CA ALA A 9 5.28 0.87 -22.82
C ALA A 9 4.25 0.95 -21.70
N GLU A 10 2.97 0.68 -21.99
CA GLU A 10 1.91 0.64 -20.98
C GLU A 10 2.20 -0.35 -19.86
N VAL A 11 2.59 -1.58 -20.18
CA VAL A 11 2.91 -2.60 -19.16
C VAL A 11 4.08 -2.13 -18.29
N ARG A 12 5.14 -1.59 -18.90
CA ARG A 12 6.33 -1.16 -18.16
C ARG A 12 6.07 0.07 -17.28
N VAL A 13 5.31 1.03 -17.79
CA VAL A 13 4.84 2.20 -17.04
C VAL A 13 3.97 1.78 -15.85
N LYS A 14 3.03 0.85 -16.04
CA LYS A 14 2.20 0.29 -14.95
C LYS A 14 3.04 -0.36 -13.85
N GLU A 15 4.03 -1.15 -14.24
CA GLU A 15 4.93 -1.81 -13.30
C GLU A 15 5.68 -0.81 -12.42
N ILE A 16 6.28 0.22 -13.03
CA ILE A 16 7.01 1.28 -12.31
C ILE A 16 6.07 2.09 -11.42
N ALA A 17 4.87 2.44 -11.91
CA ALA A 17 3.87 3.14 -11.11
C ALA A 17 3.43 2.35 -9.87
N ASN A 18 3.19 1.04 -10.00
CA ASN A 18 2.86 0.18 -8.86
C ASN A 18 4.00 0.12 -7.83
N GLN A 19 5.25 0.02 -8.29
CA GLN A 19 6.40 0.05 -7.37
C GLN A 19 6.52 1.40 -6.68
N ALA A 20 6.36 2.49 -7.43
CA ALA A 20 6.40 3.85 -6.91
C ALA A 20 5.34 4.12 -5.85
N MET A 21 4.08 3.70 -6.10
CA MET A 21 2.99 3.80 -5.13
C MET A 21 3.28 2.97 -3.88
N ALA A 22 3.82 1.76 -4.03
CA ALA A 22 4.22 0.92 -2.91
C ALA A 22 5.28 1.59 -2.01
N ILE A 23 6.30 2.22 -2.60
CA ILE A 23 7.35 2.95 -1.87
C ILE A 23 6.76 4.19 -1.18
N ALA A 24 5.87 4.93 -1.85
CA ALA A 24 5.30 6.16 -1.30
C ALA A 24 4.46 5.92 -0.03
N VAL A 25 3.92 4.71 0.13
CA VAL A 25 3.17 4.26 1.31
C VAL A 25 4.08 3.64 2.39
N SER A 26 5.41 3.87 2.33
CA SER A 26 6.42 3.25 3.21
C SER A 26 6.02 3.14 4.68
N LYS A 27 6.69 2.21 5.37
CA LYS A 27 6.49 1.83 6.78
C LYS A 27 6.44 3.01 7.77
N LYS A 28 6.97 4.18 7.41
CA LYS A 28 6.86 5.43 8.18
C LYS A 28 5.40 5.82 8.45
N ILE A 29 4.46 5.53 7.55
CA ILE A 29 3.03 5.74 7.79
C ILE A 29 2.54 4.82 8.91
N SER A 30 3.06 3.60 9.04
CA SER A 30 2.75 2.71 10.18
C SER A 30 3.39 3.21 11.49
N ASP A 31 4.50 3.95 11.44
CA ASP A 31 5.18 4.50 12.61
C ASP A 31 4.56 5.83 13.09
N ASP A 32 4.09 6.68 12.17
CA ASP A 32 3.31 7.90 12.49
C ASP A 32 1.84 7.60 12.84
N LEU A 33 1.40 6.38 12.55
CA LEU A 33 0.12 5.84 13.00
C LEU A 33 0.35 5.01 14.26
N GLU A 34 0.29 5.67 15.41
CA GLU A 34 0.00 4.96 16.65
C GLU A 34 -1.28 4.15 16.41
N THR A 35 -1.19 2.82 16.37
CA THR A 35 -2.35 1.99 16.02
C THR A 35 -3.46 2.12 17.07
N ASP A 36 -3.09 2.57 18.27
CA ASP A 36 -3.98 2.93 19.36
C ASP A 36 -4.89 4.13 19.02
N ASP A 37 -4.50 4.99 18.07
CA ASP A 37 -5.31 6.16 17.64
C ASP A 37 -6.33 5.83 16.54
N LEU A 38 -6.18 4.69 15.85
CA LEU A 38 -7.05 4.33 14.73
C LEU A 38 -8.41 3.80 15.18
N ILE A 39 -8.49 3.31 16.42
CA ILE A 39 -9.64 2.57 16.93
C ILE A 39 -9.90 2.97 18.38
N ASP A 40 -11.07 3.55 18.62
CA ASP A 40 -11.59 3.74 19.96
C ASP A 40 -12.32 2.46 20.39
N VAL A 41 -11.91 1.88 21.52
CA VAL A 41 -12.55 0.71 22.13
C VAL A 41 -13.57 1.20 23.16
N GLU A 42 -14.85 0.99 22.87
CA GLU A 42 -15.92 1.29 23.82
C GLU A 42 -16.13 0.10 24.75
N VAL A 43 -16.12 0.38 26.04
CA VAL A 43 -16.18 -0.61 27.12
C VAL A 43 -17.46 -0.39 27.94
N ASN A 44 -18.14 -1.46 28.29
CA ASN A 44 -19.35 -1.42 29.11
C ASN A 44 -19.04 -1.15 30.60
N GLU A 45 -20.07 -1.01 31.44
CA GLU A 45 -19.93 -0.75 32.88
C GLU A 45 -19.14 -1.83 33.65
N ASN A 46 -18.99 -3.04 33.08
CA ASN A 46 -18.29 -4.15 33.69
C ASN A 46 -16.80 -4.21 33.30
N GLY A 47 -16.34 -3.34 32.39
CA GLY A 47 -14.98 -3.38 31.86
C GLY A 47 -14.81 -4.27 30.62
N GLU A 48 -15.89 -4.76 30.02
CA GLU A 48 -15.86 -5.63 28.84
C GLU A 48 -16.00 -4.81 27.55
N ILE A 49 -15.30 -5.21 26.49
CA ILE A 49 -15.37 -4.55 25.17
C ILE A 49 -16.76 -4.75 24.57
N GLU A 50 -17.46 -3.65 24.27
CA GLU A 50 -18.78 -3.66 23.64
C GLU A 50 -18.69 -3.36 22.14
N ASN A 51 -17.81 -2.43 21.75
CA ASN A 51 -17.74 -1.95 20.38
C ASN A 51 -16.35 -1.45 20.00
N TYR A 52 -16.04 -1.50 18.70
CA TYR A 52 -14.83 -0.91 18.11
C TYR A 52 -15.25 0.19 17.15
N VAL A 53 -14.78 1.42 17.38
CA VAL A 53 -15.11 2.59 16.58
C VAL A 53 -13.85 3.06 15.86
N PHE A 54 -13.89 3.08 14.53
CA PHE A 54 -12.79 3.63 13.74
C PHE A 54 -12.78 5.15 13.80
N ASN A 55 -11.60 5.73 14.07
CA ASN A 55 -11.45 7.17 14.18
C ASN A 55 -11.36 7.81 12.78
N ALA A 56 -12.50 8.31 12.29
CA ALA A 56 -12.59 8.95 10.98
C ALA A 56 -11.65 10.15 10.81
N VAL A 57 -11.27 10.86 11.89
CA VAL A 57 -10.33 11.99 11.80
C VAL A 57 -8.92 11.49 11.46
N VAL A 58 -8.53 10.37 12.09
CA VAL A 58 -7.24 9.72 11.83
C VAL A 58 -7.24 9.09 10.44
N GLU A 59 -8.30 8.38 10.03
CA GLU A 59 -8.41 7.84 8.67
C GLU A 59 -8.28 8.92 7.60
N ASN A 60 -8.98 10.05 7.75
CA ASN A 60 -8.88 11.18 6.83
C ASN A 60 -7.47 11.80 6.80
N ARG A 61 -6.75 11.79 7.93
CA ARG A 61 -5.35 12.25 8.00
C ARG A 61 -4.44 11.29 7.24
N VAL A 62 -4.59 9.98 7.44
CA VAL A 62 -3.85 8.94 6.70
C VAL A 62 -4.10 9.07 5.21
N GLN A 63 -5.37 9.14 4.80
CA GLN A 63 -5.76 9.27 3.40
C GLN A 63 -5.06 10.45 2.73
N ARG A 64 -5.11 11.63 3.35
CA ARG A 64 -4.45 12.85 2.82
C ARG A 64 -2.94 12.72 2.77
N ASN A 65 -2.32 12.15 3.81
CA ASN A 65 -0.87 11.97 3.85
C ASN A 65 -0.40 11.02 2.75
N VAL A 66 -1.10 9.90 2.57
CA VAL A 66 -0.83 8.95 1.48
C VAL A 66 -1.03 9.61 0.12
N GLN A 67 -2.14 10.31 -0.08
CA GLN A 67 -2.42 11.03 -1.32
C GLN A 67 -1.30 12.01 -1.68
N TYR A 68 -0.89 12.84 -0.72
CA TYR A 68 0.17 13.82 -0.90
C TYR A 68 1.52 13.16 -1.22
N ARG A 69 1.88 12.09 -0.49
CA ARG A 69 3.13 11.35 -0.71
C ARG A 69 3.17 10.72 -2.10
N VAL A 70 2.11 10.01 -2.48
CA VAL A 70 2.00 9.36 -3.80
C VAL A 70 2.01 10.40 -4.92
N GLU A 71 1.26 11.49 -4.78
CA GLU A 71 1.23 12.56 -5.80
C GLU A 71 2.61 13.20 -6.00
N ASN A 72 3.30 13.56 -4.91
CA ASN A 72 4.64 14.14 -5.02
C ASN A 72 5.65 13.13 -5.58
N PHE A 73 5.59 11.87 -5.15
CA PHE A 73 6.48 10.84 -5.65
C PHE A 73 6.26 10.58 -7.14
N LEU A 74 5.02 10.50 -7.62
CA LEU A 74 4.76 10.35 -9.05
C LEU A 74 5.14 11.60 -9.85
N LYS A 75 4.98 12.81 -9.30
CA LYS A 75 5.49 14.05 -9.93
C LYS A 75 7.01 14.06 -10.07
N LEU A 76 7.72 13.52 -9.08
CA LEU A 76 9.18 13.33 -9.16
C LEU A 76 9.55 12.43 -10.32
N LEU A 77 8.76 11.38 -10.53
CA LEU A 77 8.98 10.47 -11.64
C LEU A 77 8.71 11.20 -12.97
N GLU A 78 7.57 11.90 -13.11
CA GLU A 78 7.18 12.63 -14.34
C GLU A 78 8.29 13.56 -14.84
N GLN A 79 8.90 14.33 -13.95
CA GLN A 79 9.80 15.41 -14.35
C GLN A 79 11.14 14.91 -14.90
N GLY A 80 11.54 13.65 -14.66
CA GLY A 80 12.79 13.04 -15.13
C GLY A 80 14.08 13.72 -14.63
N ASP A 81 13.95 14.94 -14.11
CA ASP A 81 14.95 15.79 -13.53
C ASP A 81 14.59 16.05 -12.07
N ARG A 82 15.64 16.00 -11.28
CA ARG A 82 15.66 16.17 -9.83
C ARG A 82 14.78 17.35 -9.42
N PRO A 83 13.96 17.23 -8.36
CA PRO A 83 13.34 18.42 -7.74
C PRO A 83 14.48 19.40 -7.47
N GLU A 84 14.29 20.68 -7.81
CA GLU A 84 15.30 21.74 -7.87
C GLU A 84 16.59 21.40 -7.09
N ALA A 85 17.64 21.02 -7.82
CA ALA A 85 18.85 20.40 -7.29
C ALA A 85 19.33 21.03 -5.98
N GLY A 86 19.05 20.36 -4.86
CA GLY A 86 19.53 20.77 -3.53
C GLY A 86 18.53 20.65 -2.38
N VAL A 87 17.23 20.45 -2.66
CA VAL A 87 16.23 20.26 -1.59
C VAL A 87 15.61 18.86 -1.73
N PRO A 88 15.95 17.91 -0.85
CA PRO A 88 15.23 16.64 -0.75
C PRO A 88 13.76 16.95 -0.44
N LEU A 89 12.82 16.32 -1.17
CA LEU A 89 11.43 16.33 -0.72
C LEU A 89 11.34 15.65 0.65
N GLU A 90 10.36 16.07 1.44
CA GLU A 90 10.05 15.46 2.75
C GLU A 90 9.92 13.92 2.64
N VAL A 91 9.40 13.44 1.50
CA VAL A 91 9.30 12.00 1.19
C VAL A 91 10.66 11.31 1.11
N GLU A 92 11.70 11.96 0.56
CA GLU A 92 13.05 11.40 0.42
C GLU A 92 13.78 11.31 1.76
N MET A 93 13.49 12.23 2.69
CA MET A 93 14.12 12.26 4.00
C MET A 93 13.66 11.10 4.90
N ASP A 94 12.58 10.42 4.53
CA ASP A 94 11.93 9.36 5.30
C ASP A 94 12.15 7.94 4.73
N LEU A 95 12.89 7.80 3.62
CA LEU A 95 13.11 6.51 2.98
C LEU A 95 14.14 5.66 3.73
N GLU A 96 13.91 4.36 3.80
CA GLU A 96 14.96 3.43 4.22
C GLU A 96 16.05 3.30 3.15
N PRO A 97 17.29 2.89 3.50
CA PRO A 97 18.39 2.75 2.52
C PRO A 97 18.06 1.84 1.32
N SER A 98 17.16 0.87 1.52
CA SER A 98 16.71 -0.01 0.45
C SER A 98 15.71 0.66 -0.50
N GLU A 99 14.89 1.59 0.02
CA GLU A 99 13.93 2.38 -0.72
C GLU A 99 14.62 3.54 -1.44
N GLU A 100 15.63 4.17 -0.82
CA GLU A 100 16.52 5.14 -1.45
C GLU A 100 17.22 4.51 -2.67
N ALA A 101 17.79 3.32 -2.53
CA ALA A 101 18.44 2.62 -3.63
C ALA A 101 17.47 2.29 -4.78
N LEU A 102 16.21 1.93 -4.45
CA LEU A 102 15.17 1.68 -5.44
C LEU A 102 14.74 2.98 -6.12
N LEU A 103 14.59 4.07 -5.36
CA LEU A 103 14.31 5.40 -5.90
C LEU A 103 15.44 5.88 -6.82
N ASP A 104 16.69 5.71 -6.42
CA ASP A 104 17.86 6.05 -7.22
C ASP A 104 17.93 5.20 -8.49
N ASP A 105 17.61 3.90 -8.42
CA ASP A 105 17.49 3.05 -9.60
C ASP A 105 16.38 3.53 -10.56
N ILE A 106 15.24 3.95 -10.01
CA ILE A 106 14.13 4.54 -10.77
C ILE A 106 14.55 5.90 -11.38
N ARG A 107 15.34 6.70 -10.67
CA ARG A 107 15.86 8.02 -11.11
C ARG A 107 16.97 7.91 -12.16
N GLU A 108 17.97 7.04 -11.94
CA GLU A 108 19.09 6.81 -12.87
C GLU A 108 18.59 6.24 -14.19
N LYS A 109 17.61 5.33 -14.13
CA LYS A 109 16.96 4.82 -15.34
C LYS A 109 16.06 5.87 -15.98
N GLY A 110 15.64 6.88 -15.21
CA GLY A 110 14.68 7.90 -15.58
C GLY A 110 13.32 7.30 -15.89
N LEU A 111 12.26 8.13 -15.89
CA LEU A 111 11.04 7.76 -16.58
C LEU A 111 11.21 7.73 -18.11
N LEU A 112 12.40 8.00 -18.64
CA LEU A 112 12.77 7.69 -20.01
C LEU A 112 12.92 6.17 -20.14
N ILE A 113 11.79 5.47 -20.15
CA ILE A 113 11.75 4.03 -20.34
C ILE A 113 12.20 3.77 -21.77
N GLU A 114 13.44 3.38 -21.90
CA GLU A 114 14.03 3.12 -23.19
C GLU A 114 13.67 1.70 -23.66
N VAL A 115 12.82 1.63 -24.68
CA VAL A 115 12.43 0.34 -25.28
C VAL A 115 13.34 0.06 -26.47
N PRO A 116 14.11 -1.05 -26.48
CA PRO A 116 14.90 -1.42 -27.64
C PRO A 116 14.01 -1.63 -28.86
N LEU A 117 14.44 -1.16 -30.03
CA LEU A 117 13.64 -1.24 -31.25
C LEU A 117 13.22 -2.68 -31.59
N GLY A 118 14.08 -3.68 -31.36
CA GLY A 118 13.69 -5.07 -31.64
C GLY A 118 12.58 -5.61 -30.73
N GLN A 119 12.48 -5.10 -29.49
CA GLN A 119 11.32 -5.36 -28.62
C GLN A 119 10.07 -4.62 -29.11
N ALA A 120 10.22 -3.36 -29.53
CA ALA A 120 9.14 -2.56 -30.10
C ALA A 120 8.55 -3.18 -31.39
N LEU A 121 9.41 -3.87 -32.15
CA LEU A 121 9.03 -4.60 -33.37
C LEU A 121 8.49 -6.01 -33.08
N GLY A 122 8.55 -6.47 -31.83
CA GLY A 122 8.06 -7.80 -31.42
C GLY A 122 8.90 -8.95 -31.98
N VAL A 123 10.18 -8.73 -32.23
CA VAL A 123 11.10 -9.74 -32.77
C VAL A 123 11.90 -10.35 -31.62
N PRO A 124 11.60 -11.57 -31.15
CA PRO A 124 12.22 -12.13 -29.94
C PRO A 124 13.75 -12.21 -30.02
N VAL A 125 14.27 -12.55 -31.20
CA VAL A 125 15.72 -12.68 -31.45
C VAL A 125 16.44 -11.33 -31.35
N LEU A 126 15.72 -10.23 -31.58
CA LEU A 126 16.27 -8.87 -31.51
C LEU A 126 15.72 -8.10 -30.31
N ALA A 127 15.06 -8.75 -29.35
CA ALA A 127 14.36 -8.06 -28.27
C ALA A 127 15.26 -7.08 -27.51
N ASN A 128 16.54 -7.42 -27.32
CA ASN A 128 17.50 -6.56 -26.61
C ASN A 128 18.43 -5.77 -27.54
N LEU A 129 18.13 -5.72 -28.83
CA LEU A 129 18.99 -5.15 -29.87
C LEU A 129 18.31 -3.97 -30.59
N GLY A 130 19.15 -3.05 -31.06
CA GLY A 130 18.75 -1.88 -31.83
C GLY A 130 18.75 -0.58 -31.02
N PRO A 131 18.47 0.55 -31.69
CA PRO A 131 18.37 1.84 -31.03
C PRO A 131 17.22 1.85 -30.03
N LYS A 132 17.38 2.62 -28.98
CA LYS A 132 16.41 2.75 -27.90
C LYS A 132 15.37 3.80 -28.24
N VAL A 133 14.10 3.50 -27.97
CA VAL A 133 12.97 4.40 -28.17
C VAL A 133 12.53 4.93 -26.82
N PRO A 134 12.52 6.26 -26.60
CA PRO A 134 12.08 6.82 -25.34
C PRO A 134 10.57 6.65 -25.17
N VAL A 135 10.15 6.34 -23.97
CA VAL A 135 8.75 6.30 -23.52
C VAL A 135 8.67 7.19 -22.30
N ASN A 136 7.69 8.09 -22.27
CA ASN A 136 7.43 8.98 -21.14
C ASN A 136 6.08 8.63 -20.50
N MET A 137 5.91 8.98 -19.24
CA MET A 137 4.62 8.94 -18.54
C MET A 137 4.31 10.35 -18.02
N GLU A 138 3.05 10.77 -18.17
CA GLU A 138 2.54 12.02 -17.61
C GLU A 138 1.35 11.70 -16.69
N ILE A 139 1.20 12.42 -15.59
CA ILE A 139 0.00 12.29 -14.76
C ILE A 139 -1.11 13.16 -15.36
N ILE A 140 -2.31 12.61 -15.59
CA ILE A 140 -3.41 13.36 -16.22
C ILE A 140 -4.41 13.90 -15.18
N GLY A 141 -4.48 13.27 -14.01
CA GLY A 141 -5.49 13.56 -12.99
C GLY A 141 -4.92 13.62 -11.57
N ALA A 142 -5.80 13.86 -10.60
CA ALA A 142 -5.45 13.75 -9.19
C ALA A 142 -5.30 12.26 -8.80
N VAL A 143 -4.42 11.98 -7.85
CA VAL A 143 -4.32 10.66 -7.22
C VAL A 143 -5.56 10.46 -6.36
N GLY A 144 -6.37 9.46 -6.67
CA GLY A 144 -7.48 9.01 -5.83
C GLY A 144 -6.95 8.10 -4.73
N THR A 145 -7.36 8.34 -3.48
CA THR A 145 -7.02 7.46 -2.35
C THR A 145 -8.24 7.26 -1.48
N GLU A 146 -8.39 6.04 -0.96
CA GLU A 146 -9.46 5.66 -0.03
C GLU A 146 -8.90 4.73 1.04
N VAL A 147 -9.11 5.05 2.31
CA VAL A 147 -8.73 4.18 3.43
C VAL A 147 -9.91 3.24 3.72
N ASN A 148 -9.62 1.94 3.72
CA ASN A 148 -10.57 0.88 3.99
C ASN A 148 -10.15 0.11 5.24
N SER A 149 -10.91 0.29 6.32
CA SER A 149 -10.72 -0.39 7.60
C SER A 149 -11.69 -1.57 7.72
N LYS A 150 -11.18 -2.74 8.12
CA LYS A 150 -11.96 -3.95 8.31
C LYS A 150 -11.67 -4.55 9.68
N LEU A 151 -12.73 -4.97 10.36
CA LEU A 151 -12.63 -5.76 11.58
C LEU A 151 -13.03 -7.20 11.27
N LEU A 152 -12.10 -8.12 11.47
CA LEU A 152 -12.29 -9.55 11.29
C LEU A 152 -12.34 -10.19 12.68
N GLN A 153 -13.49 -10.77 13.04
CA GLN A 153 -13.59 -11.55 14.27
C GLN A 153 -12.77 -12.84 14.13
N THR A 154 -11.87 -13.06 15.08
CA THR A 154 -10.99 -14.24 15.13
C THR A 154 -11.34 -15.10 16.35
N GLY A 155 -11.68 -16.37 16.15
CA GLY A 155 -11.66 -17.40 17.21
C GLY A 155 -12.28 -17.03 18.56
N ILE A 156 -11.74 -17.58 19.66
CA ILE A 156 -12.31 -17.54 21.03
C ILE A 156 -12.21 -16.14 21.70
N ASN A 157 -12.67 -15.09 20.99
CA ASN A 157 -12.79 -13.69 21.41
C ASN A 157 -11.60 -12.78 21.05
N GLY A 158 -11.08 -12.82 19.82
CA GLY A 158 -10.13 -11.79 19.33
C GLY A 158 -10.69 -11.01 18.14
N ALA A 159 -10.16 -9.82 17.90
CA ALA A 159 -10.43 -9.05 16.69
C ALA A 159 -9.12 -8.78 15.94
N MET A 160 -9.10 -9.06 14.64
CA MET A 160 -8.03 -8.62 13.74
C MET A 160 -8.52 -7.39 13.00
N ILE A 161 -7.82 -6.28 13.18
CA ILE A 161 -8.08 -5.05 12.45
C ILE A 161 -7.10 -4.96 11.30
N GLU A 162 -7.64 -4.73 10.11
CA GLU A 162 -6.86 -4.50 8.89
C GLU A 162 -7.21 -3.14 8.31
N VAL A 163 -6.21 -2.28 8.14
CA VAL A 163 -6.35 -1.00 7.45
C VAL A 163 -5.59 -1.09 6.14
N ASN A 164 -6.31 -0.91 5.04
CA ASN A 164 -5.75 -0.89 3.69
C ASN A 164 -6.00 0.47 3.05
N VAL A 165 -5.12 0.90 2.16
CA VAL A 165 -5.35 2.08 1.33
C VAL A 165 -5.49 1.64 -0.11
N HIS A 166 -6.63 1.96 -0.70
CA HIS A 166 -6.86 1.85 -2.13
C HIS A 166 -6.36 3.12 -2.81
N ILE A 167 -5.53 2.97 -3.84
CA ILE A 167 -4.97 4.08 -4.60
C ILE A 167 -5.32 3.88 -6.06
N GLU A 168 -5.84 4.92 -6.72
CA GLU A 168 -6.13 4.93 -8.15
C GLU A 168 -5.49 6.17 -8.80
N VAL A 169 -4.73 5.95 -9.88
CA VAL A 169 -4.03 7.00 -10.60
C VAL A 169 -4.31 6.89 -12.09
N GLU A 170 -4.73 8.01 -12.69
CA GLU A 170 -4.85 8.16 -14.14
C GLU A 170 -3.61 8.83 -14.73
N MET A 171 -2.95 8.14 -15.65
CA MET A 171 -1.72 8.56 -16.32
C MET A 171 -1.79 8.42 -17.83
N ARG A 172 -0.93 9.13 -18.54
CA ARG A 172 -0.74 9.03 -20.00
C ARG A 172 0.60 8.39 -20.28
N VAL A 173 0.59 7.26 -20.97
CA VAL A 173 1.79 6.72 -21.61
C VAL A 173 2.00 7.48 -22.90
N VAL A 174 3.18 8.08 -23.10
CA VAL A 174 3.54 8.86 -24.29
C VAL A 174 4.74 8.20 -24.97
N VAL A 175 4.58 7.85 -26.25
CA VAL A 175 5.64 7.35 -27.12
C VAL A 175 5.74 8.27 -28.35
N PRO A 176 6.84 8.27 -29.13
CA PRO A 176 7.09 9.31 -30.14
C PRO A 176 5.99 9.53 -31.19
N PHE A 177 5.11 8.53 -31.42
CA PHE A 177 4.05 8.60 -32.43
C PHE A 177 2.62 8.33 -31.90
N ALA A 178 2.46 8.17 -30.59
CA ALA A 178 1.17 7.84 -29.97
C ALA A 178 1.16 8.10 -28.46
N SER A 179 -0.02 8.30 -27.89
CA SER A 179 -0.21 8.30 -26.45
C SER A 179 -1.48 7.54 -26.08
N LYS A 180 -1.55 7.04 -24.84
CA LYS A 180 -2.69 6.29 -24.33
C LYS A 180 -2.94 6.58 -22.84
N PRO A 181 -4.15 7.01 -22.45
CA PRO A 181 -4.56 7.03 -21.06
C PRO A 181 -4.54 5.64 -20.45
N THR A 182 -4.08 5.54 -19.22
CA THR A 182 -3.87 4.30 -18.48
C THR A 182 -4.18 4.55 -17.02
N THR A 183 -5.00 3.69 -16.44
CA THR A 183 -5.28 3.70 -15.01
C THR A 183 -4.46 2.63 -14.32
N VAL A 184 -3.90 2.98 -13.16
CA VAL A 184 -3.21 2.06 -12.26
C VAL A 184 -3.92 2.12 -10.92
N ALA A 185 -4.30 0.96 -10.41
CA ALA A 185 -4.95 0.83 -9.11
C ALA A 185 -4.21 -0.19 -8.26
N GLN A 186 -4.03 0.10 -6.98
CA GLN A 186 -3.31 -0.74 -6.04
C GLN A 186 -3.91 -0.64 -4.65
N ASP A 187 -4.07 -1.80 -3.99
CA ASP A 187 -4.40 -1.89 -2.57
C ASP A 187 -3.13 -2.16 -1.76
N ILE A 188 -2.83 -1.29 -0.80
CA ILE A 188 -1.64 -1.39 0.05
C ILE A 188 -2.08 -1.56 1.51
N PRO A 189 -1.71 -2.66 2.20
CA PRO A 189 -1.97 -2.80 3.62
C PRO A 189 -1.08 -1.81 4.40
N VAL A 190 -1.70 -0.99 5.24
CA VAL A 190 -0.99 0.01 6.06
C VAL A 190 -0.67 -0.57 7.43
N THR A 191 -1.66 -1.19 8.08
CA THR A 191 -1.46 -1.86 9.37
C THR A 191 -2.39 -3.05 9.53
N LYS A 192 -1.93 -4.03 10.30
CA LYS A 192 -2.71 -5.17 10.77
C LYS A 192 -2.41 -5.37 12.24
N VAL A 193 -3.42 -5.20 13.09
CA VAL A 193 -3.27 -5.37 14.54
C VAL A 193 -4.27 -6.36 15.06
N PHE A 194 -3.75 -7.27 15.89
CA PHE A 194 -4.55 -8.23 16.62
C PHE A 194 -4.85 -7.68 18.01
N HIS A 195 -6.13 -7.47 18.29
CA HIS A 195 -6.61 -7.14 19.62
C HIS A 195 -7.14 -8.43 20.28
N PRO A 196 -6.43 -8.98 21.28
CA PRO A 196 -6.97 -10.09 22.07
C PRO A 196 -8.16 -9.58 22.89
N GLY A 197 -9.26 -10.33 22.92
CA GLY A 197 -10.33 -10.14 23.89
C GLY A 197 -10.28 -11.20 24.98
N GLU A 198 -11.23 -11.15 25.89
CA GLU A 198 -11.23 -12.00 27.08
C GLU A 198 -11.48 -13.47 26.72
N VAL A 199 -10.52 -14.34 27.04
CA VAL A 199 -10.69 -15.78 26.86
C VAL A 199 -11.63 -16.31 27.96
N PRO A 200 -12.74 -16.98 27.62
CA PRO A 200 -13.65 -17.53 28.63
C PRO A 200 -12.93 -18.53 29.53
N GLN A 201 -13.23 -18.52 30.83
CA GLN A 201 -12.65 -19.50 31.77
C GLN A 201 -13.09 -20.95 31.48
N TYR A 202 -14.09 -21.12 30.61
CA TYR A 202 -14.62 -22.42 30.20
C TYR A 202 -14.92 -22.42 28.70
N PHE A 203 -14.33 -23.38 27.96
CA PHE A 203 -14.59 -23.60 26.54
C PHE A 203 -15.16 -25.01 26.35
N ASN A 204 -16.48 -25.11 26.17
CA ASN A 204 -17.13 -26.38 25.83
C ASN A 204 -17.22 -26.51 24.31
N GLN A 205 -16.28 -27.22 23.71
CA GLN A 205 -16.38 -27.64 22.33
C GLN A 205 -17.40 -28.77 22.28
N GLY A 206 -18.61 -28.47 21.83
CA GLY A 206 -19.83 -29.32 21.93
C GLY A 206 -19.78 -30.68 21.23
N ASN A 207 -18.82 -31.52 21.60
CA ASN A 207 -18.88 -32.96 21.41
C ASN A 207 -19.51 -33.54 22.68
N ASP A 208 -20.58 -34.28 22.48
CA ASP A 208 -21.47 -34.89 23.48
C ASP A 208 -20.81 -36.08 24.21
N GLU A 209 -19.50 -36.02 24.49
CA GLU A 209 -18.75 -37.04 25.22
C GLU A 209 -17.86 -36.38 26.27
N GLY A 210 -18.35 -36.37 27.52
CA GLY A 210 -17.55 -36.15 28.72
C GLY A 210 -17.44 -34.70 29.16
N SER A 211 -18.43 -34.24 29.93
CA SER A 211 -18.32 -33.01 30.72
C SER A 211 -17.25 -33.20 31.81
N ASP A 212 -16.01 -32.80 31.55
CA ASP A 212 -14.99 -32.73 32.60
C ASP A 212 -15.19 -31.42 33.40
N LEU A 213 -16.27 -31.40 34.20
CA LEU A 213 -16.54 -30.36 35.16
C LEU A 213 -15.61 -30.57 36.36
N SER A 214 -14.48 -29.85 36.39
CA SER A 214 -13.68 -29.78 37.60
C SER A 214 -14.37 -28.83 38.60
N ILE A 215 -14.76 -29.39 39.76
CA ILE A 215 -15.28 -28.61 40.89
C ILE A 215 -14.08 -27.93 41.57
N PRO A 216 -14.12 -26.61 41.82
CA PRO A 216 -13.07 -25.95 42.59
C PRO A 216 -13.00 -26.55 44.00
N ILE A 217 -11.83 -27.04 44.40
CA ILE A 217 -11.59 -27.45 45.79
C ILE A 217 -11.39 -26.18 46.60
N GLU A 218 -12.30 -25.87 47.52
CA GLU A 218 -12.08 -24.80 48.48
C GLU A 218 -10.84 -25.10 49.33
N PRO A 219 -9.94 -24.13 49.54
CA PRO A 219 -8.79 -24.33 50.39
C PRO A 219 -9.25 -24.59 51.82
N PRO A 220 -8.58 -25.50 52.57
CA PRO A 220 -8.95 -25.79 53.94
C PRO A 220 -8.82 -24.52 54.78
N THR A 221 -9.89 -24.16 55.49
CA THR A 221 -9.88 -23.11 56.51
C THR A 221 -8.95 -23.53 57.64
N GLU A 222 -7.85 -22.77 57.84
CA GLU A 222 -7.09 -22.77 59.10
C GLU A 222 -7.80 -21.94 60.17
#